data_AF-A0A9D7KFG9-F1
#
_entry.id   AF-A0A9D7KFG9-F1
#
_cell.length_a   1.000
_cell.length_b   1.000
_cell.length_c   1.000
_cell.angle_alpha   90.00
_cell.angle_beta   90.00
_cell.angle_gamma   90.00
#
_symmetry.space_group_name_H-M   'P 1'
#
loop_
_entity.id
_entity.type
_entity.pdbx_description
1 polymer ?
#
loop_
_entity_poly.entity_id
_entity_poly.type
_entity_poly.pdbx_seq_one_letter_code
_entity_poly.pdbx_strand_id
1 'polypeptide(L)'
;MRYIILFCLFPVALFAQNPLPVYNSSMFTTSGNCATCHTGSGTVLTQNGVDISPVTHWRSTMMANASKDPLWQAVVSEETHRFPGMKDEIESICTKCHAPMGNTQAKKDGLTTYTLAQMRSDPLGKDGVSCTTCHQIDPQNLGSQSSYNGGYKIDTTRIIYGPYQNPFAHQWSIL
;
A
#
# COMPACT_ATOMS: atom_id res chain seq x y z
N MET A 1 28.94 -50.35 -13.65
CA MET A 1 28.06 -49.19 -13.97
C MET A 1 28.16 -48.18 -12.84
N ARG A 2 28.79 -47.03 -13.08
CA ARG A 2 28.88 -45.92 -12.12
C ARG A 2 27.86 -44.86 -12.53
N TYR A 3 26.82 -44.66 -11.74
CA TYR A 3 25.87 -43.57 -11.94
C TYR A 3 26.49 -42.28 -11.40
N ILE A 4 26.85 -41.37 -12.29
CA ILE A 4 27.24 -40.00 -11.93
C ILE A 4 25.94 -39.23 -11.70
N ILE A 5 25.62 -38.96 -10.44
CA ILE A 5 24.53 -38.05 -10.06
C ILE A 5 25.06 -36.63 -10.24
N LEU A 6 24.64 -35.99 -11.34
CA LEU A 6 24.94 -34.59 -11.60
C LEU A 6 24.01 -33.74 -10.72
N PHE A 7 24.50 -33.26 -9.58
CA PHE A 7 23.81 -32.23 -8.80
C PHE A 7 23.81 -30.93 -9.60
N CYS A 8 22.72 -30.63 -10.30
CA CYS A 8 22.46 -29.28 -10.80
C CYS A 8 22.32 -28.34 -9.60
N LEU A 9 23.36 -27.57 -9.32
CA LEU A 9 23.28 -26.38 -8.49
C LEU A 9 22.37 -25.39 -9.20
N PHE A 10 21.06 -25.42 -8.90
CA PHE A 10 20.18 -24.32 -9.24
C PHE A 10 20.65 -23.11 -8.42
N PRO A 11 21.15 -22.03 -9.06
CA PRO A 11 21.45 -20.82 -8.31
C PRO A 11 20.14 -20.34 -7.68
N VAL A 12 20.13 -20.21 -6.36
CA VAL A 12 19.07 -19.49 -5.66
C VAL A 12 19.20 -18.05 -6.12
N ALA A 13 18.46 -17.69 -7.17
CA ALA A 13 18.27 -16.29 -7.50
C ALA A 13 17.54 -15.68 -6.30
N LEU A 14 18.25 -14.85 -5.52
CA LEU A 14 17.61 -13.93 -4.61
C LEU A 14 16.69 -13.06 -5.47
N PHE A 15 15.40 -13.35 -5.46
CA PHE A 15 14.40 -12.45 -6.02
C PHE A 15 14.44 -11.19 -5.17
N ALA A 16 15.13 -10.16 -5.66
CA ALA A 16 15.06 -8.84 -5.07
C ALA A 16 13.59 -8.43 -5.04
N GLN A 17 13.02 -8.29 -3.84
CA GLN A 17 11.65 -7.82 -3.69
C GLN A 17 11.55 -6.42 -4.31
N ASN A 18 10.59 -6.21 -5.22
CA ASN A 18 10.38 -4.94 -5.92
C ASN A 18 10.45 -3.75 -4.96
N PRO A 19 11.28 -2.73 -5.21
CA PRO A 19 11.50 -1.63 -4.27
C PRO A 19 10.17 -0.96 -3.91
N LEU A 20 10.02 -0.58 -2.64
CA LEU A 20 8.86 0.20 -2.20
C LEU A 20 8.89 1.57 -2.90
N PRO A 21 7.74 2.08 -3.39
CA PRO A 21 7.71 3.39 -4.02
C PRO A 21 8.09 4.47 -3.01
N VAL A 22 8.87 5.45 -3.46
CA VAL A 22 9.27 6.64 -2.67
C VAL A 22 8.71 7.87 -3.39
N TYR A 23 7.56 8.36 -2.92
CA TYR A 23 6.83 9.44 -3.54
C TYR A 23 5.98 10.20 -2.51
N ASN A 24 5.80 11.50 -2.73
CA ASN A 24 4.92 12.35 -1.94
C ASN A 24 3.96 13.08 -2.88
N SER A 25 2.69 13.10 -2.52
CA SER A 25 1.67 13.93 -3.16
C SER A 25 1.21 15.04 -2.22
N SER A 26 0.19 15.80 -2.64
CA SER A 26 -0.41 16.82 -1.79
C SER A 26 -1.22 16.24 -0.62
N MET A 27 -1.58 14.94 -0.64
CA MET A 27 -2.32 14.27 0.43
C MET A 27 -1.55 13.14 1.12
N PHE A 28 -0.67 12.44 0.40
CA PHE A 28 -0.15 11.14 0.83
C PHE A 28 1.36 11.04 0.69
N THR A 29 1.94 10.04 1.38
CA THR A 29 3.31 9.58 1.17
C THR A 29 3.32 8.07 1.02
N THR A 30 4.14 7.53 0.13
CA THR A 30 4.20 6.08 -0.07
C THR A 30 5.04 5.37 1.00
N SER A 31 4.84 4.06 1.12
CA SER A 31 5.44 3.16 2.11
C SER A 31 6.98 3.20 2.14
N GLY A 32 7.63 3.49 1.00
CA GLY A 32 9.09 3.64 0.95
C GLY A 32 9.63 4.77 1.82
N ASN A 33 8.86 5.86 2.01
CA ASN A 33 9.26 6.92 2.95
C ASN A 33 9.15 6.45 4.41
N CYS A 34 8.13 5.64 4.72
CA CYS A 34 7.96 5.05 6.04
C CYS A 34 9.10 4.05 6.35
N ALA A 35 9.52 3.28 5.34
CA ALA A 35 10.57 2.28 5.46
C ALA A 35 11.92 2.84 5.92
N THR A 36 12.20 4.12 5.67
CA THR A 36 13.43 4.78 6.12
C THR A 36 13.64 4.68 7.64
N CYS A 37 12.55 4.74 8.41
CA CYS A 37 12.59 4.70 9.88
C CYS A 37 11.87 3.48 10.49
N HIS A 38 10.88 2.91 9.77
CA HIS A 38 10.06 1.80 10.24
C HIS A 38 10.48 0.45 9.66
N THR A 39 11.80 0.25 9.49
CA THR A 39 12.41 -1.04 9.15
C THR A 39 13.27 -1.51 10.33
N GLY A 40 13.30 -2.82 10.60
CA GLY A 40 14.11 -3.39 11.66
C GLY A 40 15.61 -3.23 11.41
N SER A 41 16.38 -2.96 12.48
CA SER A 41 17.85 -2.86 12.42
C SER A 41 18.57 -4.05 13.07
N GLY A 42 17.82 -5.05 13.52
CA GLY A 42 18.31 -6.13 14.40
C GLY A 42 18.36 -5.76 15.88
N THR A 43 18.19 -4.48 16.23
CA THR A 43 18.11 -3.98 17.61
C THR A 43 16.84 -3.15 17.83
N VAL A 44 16.52 -2.25 16.89
CA VAL A 44 15.27 -1.49 16.85
C VAL A 44 14.23 -2.25 16.04
N LEU A 45 12.96 -2.19 16.47
CA LEU A 45 11.85 -2.96 15.89
C LEU A 45 12.19 -4.44 15.74
N THR A 46 12.91 -4.98 16.72
CA THR A 46 13.32 -6.39 16.80
C THR A 46 12.94 -6.92 18.17
N GLN A 47 12.28 -8.07 18.23
CA GLN A 47 11.92 -8.76 19.47
C GLN A 47 12.47 -10.18 19.44
N ASN A 48 13.29 -10.54 20.45
CA ASN A 48 13.95 -11.85 20.52
C ASN A 48 14.70 -12.23 19.24
N GLY A 49 15.33 -11.25 18.58
CA GLY A 49 16.04 -11.44 17.31
C GLY A 49 15.16 -11.54 16.06
N VAL A 50 13.84 -11.37 16.20
CA VAL A 50 12.87 -11.38 15.09
C VAL A 50 12.49 -9.95 14.71
N ASP A 51 12.54 -9.61 13.43
CA ASP A 51 12.04 -8.33 12.90
C ASP A 51 10.53 -8.23 13.13
N ILE A 52 10.09 -7.18 13.83
CA ILE A 52 8.68 -6.86 14.08
C ILE A 52 8.28 -5.54 13.41
N SER A 53 9.09 -5.06 12.46
CA SER A 53 8.86 -3.77 11.84
C SER A 53 7.58 -3.76 11.00
N PRO A 54 6.76 -2.68 11.11
CA PRO A 54 5.48 -2.62 10.43
C PRO A 54 5.59 -2.76 8.91
N VAL A 55 6.65 -2.20 8.31
CA VAL A 55 6.85 -2.23 6.86
C VAL A 55 7.13 -3.66 6.38
N THR A 56 7.96 -4.42 7.08
CA THR A 56 8.25 -5.83 6.75
C THR A 56 6.99 -6.66 6.78
N HIS A 57 6.19 -6.56 7.84
CA HIS A 57 4.95 -7.30 7.96
C HIS A 57 3.91 -6.88 6.92
N TRP A 58 3.64 -5.57 6.80
CA TRP A 58 2.67 -5.03 5.86
C TRP A 58 2.94 -5.48 4.41
N ARG A 59 4.20 -5.49 3.98
CA ARG A 59 4.59 -5.83 2.60
C ARG A 59 4.18 -7.24 2.16
N SER A 60 4.03 -8.16 3.11
CA SER A 60 3.58 -9.54 2.87
C SER A 60 2.05 -9.70 2.88
N THR A 61 1.30 -8.67 3.25
CA THR A 61 -0.16 -8.74 3.39
C THR A 61 -0.89 -8.52 2.06
N MET A 62 -2.18 -8.88 2.05
CA MET A 62 -3.08 -8.51 0.96
C MET A 62 -3.24 -6.99 0.80
N MET A 63 -3.03 -6.19 1.85
CA MET A 63 -3.11 -4.73 1.77
C MET A 63 -2.03 -4.14 0.86
N ALA A 64 -0.77 -4.56 1.05
CA ALA A 64 0.35 -4.13 0.21
C ALA A 64 0.28 -4.61 -1.24
N ASN A 65 -0.51 -5.66 -1.49
CA ASN A 65 -0.68 -6.29 -2.78
C ASN A 65 -2.05 -6.03 -3.40
N ALA A 66 -2.92 -5.23 -2.76
CA ALA A 66 -4.32 -5.08 -3.14
C ALA A 66 -4.51 -4.59 -4.58
N SER A 67 -3.65 -3.69 -5.06
CA SER A 67 -3.65 -3.20 -6.44
C SER A 67 -2.80 -4.03 -7.40
N LYS A 68 -1.88 -4.84 -6.87
CA LYS A 68 -0.93 -5.65 -7.65
C LYS A 68 -1.44 -7.07 -7.93
N ASP A 69 -2.45 -7.51 -7.19
CA ASP A 69 -3.02 -8.84 -7.30
C ASP A 69 -3.56 -9.09 -8.74
N PRO A 70 -2.98 -10.05 -9.49
CA PRO A 70 -3.39 -10.33 -10.85
C PRO A 70 -4.81 -10.91 -10.94
N LEU A 71 -5.27 -11.62 -9.91
CA LEU A 71 -6.63 -12.16 -9.88
C LEU A 71 -7.65 -11.02 -9.74
N TRP A 72 -7.38 -10.08 -8.83
CA TRP A 72 -8.20 -8.88 -8.70
C TRP A 72 -8.26 -8.09 -10.00
N GLN A 73 -7.10 -7.82 -10.63
CA GLN A 73 -7.08 -7.09 -11.90
C GLN A 73 -7.84 -7.82 -13.03
N ALA A 74 -7.80 -9.16 -13.06
CA ALA A 74 -8.57 -9.95 -14.02
C ALA A 74 -10.08 -9.82 -13.78
N VAL A 75 -10.53 -9.87 -12.53
CA VAL A 75 -11.95 -9.68 -12.17
C VAL A 75 -12.43 -8.29 -12.59
N VAL A 76 -11.67 -7.22 -12.28
CA VAL A 76 -12.04 -5.87 -12.72
C VAL A 76 -12.08 -5.78 -14.25
N SER A 77 -11.13 -6.43 -14.94
CA SER A 77 -11.11 -6.45 -16.40
C SER A 77 -12.35 -7.13 -16.97
N GLU A 78 -12.80 -8.24 -16.37
CA GLU A 78 -14.03 -8.93 -16.76
C GLU A 78 -15.29 -8.07 -16.53
N GLU A 79 -15.39 -7.39 -15.38
CA GLU A 79 -16.51 -6.47 -15.14
C GLU A 79 -16.58 -5.35 -16.20
N THR A 80 -15.42 -4.80 -16.59
CA THR A 80 -15.37 -3.79 -17.67
C THR A 80 -15.61 -4.38 -19.06
N HIS A 81 -15.34 -5.67 -19.27
CA HIS A 81 -15.66 -6.37 -20.51
C HIS A 81 -17.18 -6.55 -20.65
N ARG A 82 -17.86 -6.91 -19.56
CA ARG A 82 -19.32 -7.08 -19.51
C ARG A 82 -20.07 -5.75 -19.60
N PHE A 83 -19.49 -4.67 -19.07
CA PHE A 83 -20.12 -3.34 -19.03
C PHE A 83 -19.21 -2.25 -19.61
N PRO A 84 -18.92 -2.28 -20.93
CA PRO A 84 -17.94 -1.38 -21.53
C PRO A 84 -18.30 0.11 -21.41
N GLY A 85 -19.60 0.44 -21.40
CA GLY A 85 -20.07 1.82 -21.24
C GLY A 85 -19.86 2.41 -19.84
N MET A 86 -19.56 1.58 -18.83
CA MET A 86 -19.32 2.00 -17.44
C MET A 86 -17.88 1.73 -16.99
N LYS A 87 -16.96 1.47 -17.94
CA LYS A 87 -15.59 1.03 -17.65
C LYS A 87 -14.89 1.89 -16.60
N ASP A 88 -14.80 3.19 -16.83
CA ASP A 88 -14.04 4.09 -15.94
C ASP A 88 -14.68 4.22 -14.55
N GLU A 89 -16.01 4.12 -14.47
CA GLU A 89 -16.74 4.16 -13.21
C GLU A 89 -16.51 2.87 -12.40
N ILE A 90 -16.61 1.70 -13.05
CA ILE A 90 -16.32 0.40 -12.45
C ILE A 90 -14.89 0.39 -11.90
N GLU A 91 -13.91 0.75 -12.73
CA GLU A 91 -12.51 0.79 -12.30
C GLU A 91 -12.30 1.79 -11.15
N SER A 92 -12.95 2.96 -11.20
CA SER A 92 -12.90 3.95 -10.13
C SER A 92 -13.53 3.46 -8.83
N ILE A 93 -14.54 2.59 -8.87
CA ILE A 93 -15.15 1.98 -7.69
C ILE A 93 -14.19 0.93 -7.10
N CYS A 94 -13.61 0.07 -7.92
CA CYS A 94 -12.68 -0.97 -7.45
C CYS A 94 -11.39 -0.35 -6.86
N THR A 95 -10.83 0.66 -7.53
CA THR A 95 -9.61 1.33 -7.07
C THR A 95 -9.83 2.16 -5.82
N LYS A 96 -11.08 2.57 -5.51
CA LYS A 96 -11.42 3.26 -4.26
C LYS A 96 -10.96 2.48 -3.02
N CYS A 97 -11.00 1.14 -3.09
CA CYS A 97 -10.61 0.27 -1.98
C CYS A 97 -9.24 -0.39 -2.20
N HIS A 98 -8.88 -0.72 -3.44
CA HIS A 98 -7.63 -1.46 -3.72
C HIS A 98 -6.42 -0.56 -4.02
N ALA A 99 -6.65 0.70 -4.38
CA ALA A 99 -5.64 1.73 -4.61
C ALA A 99 -6.09 3.09 -4.03
N PRO A 100 -6.48 3.14 -2.74
CA PRO A 100 -7.21 4.26 -2.14
C PRO A 100 -6.46 5.59 -2.22
N MET A 101 -5.14 5.60 -2.00
CA MET A 101 -4.36 6.85 -2.08
C MET A 101 -4.42 7.49 -3.46
N GLY A 102 -4.20 6.69 -4.51
CA GLY A 102 -4.25 7.16 -5.89
C GLY A 102 -5.66 7.63 -6.26
N ASN A 103 -6.69 6.88 -5.89
CA ASN A 103 -8.08 7.25 -6.13
C ASN A 103 -8.45 8.58 -5.44
N THR A 104 -8.17 8.72 -4.14
CA THR A 104 -8.45 9.94 -3.39
C THR A 104 -7.66 11.13 -3.90
N GLN A 105 -6.37 10.95 -4.22
CA GLN A 105 -5.54 12.01 -4.80
C GLN A 105 -6.11 12.47 -6.16
N ALA A 106 -6.47 11.53 -7.04
CA ALA A 106 -7.09 11.84 -8.32
C ALA A 106 -8.39 12.65 -8.17
N LYS A 107 -9.25 12.30 -7.20
CA LYS A 107 -10.46 13.09 -6.91
C LYS A 107 -10.13 14.50 -6.44
N LYS A 108 -9.13 14.64 -5.55
CA LYS A 108 -8.67 15.96 -5.10
C LYS A 108 -8.16 16.80 -6.27
N ASP A 109 -7.48 16.17 -7.22
CA ASP A 109 -6.92 16.84 -8.39
C ASP A 109 -7.97 17.10 -9.50
N GLY A 110 -9.26 16.86 -9.21
CA GLY A 110 -10.40 17.20 -10.08
C GLY A 110 -10.83 16.09 -11.04
N LEU A 111 -10.25 14.89 -10.95
CA LEU A 111 -10.67 13.76 -11.79
C LEU A 111 -11.95 13.12 -11.25
N THR A 112 -12.88 12.80 -12.15
CA THR A 112 -14.14 12.12 -11.82
C THR A 112 -13.99 10.61 -11.69
N THR A 113 -12.92 10.01 -12.24
CA THR A 113 -12.62 8.56 -12.21
C THR A 113 -11.12 8.32 -11.95
N TYR A 114 -10.77 7.11 -11.53
CA TYR A 114 -9.39 6.66 -11.40
C TYR A 114 -9.27 5.21 -11.89
N THR A 115 -8.77 5.07 -13.11
CA THR A 115 -8.74 3.85 -13.92
C THR A 115 -7.62 2.89 -13.50
N LEU A 116 -7.70 1.63 -13.93
CA LEU A 116 -6.61 0.66 -13.78
C LEU A 116 -5.35 1.13 -14.50
N ALA A 117 -5.48 1.81 -15.65
CA ALA A 117 -4.35 2.34 -16.40
C ALA A 117 -3.58 3.41 -15.59
N GLN A 118 -4.31 4.33 -14.95
CA GLN A 118 -3.72 5.34 -14.06
C GLN A 118 -3.09 4.69 -12.83
N MET A 119 -3.79 3.75 -12.19
CA MET A 119 -3.27 3.01 -11.04
C MET A 119 -1.96 2.26 -11.34
N ARG A 120 -1.82 1.70 -12.55
CA ARG A 120 -0.61 1.02 -13.00
C ARG A 120 0.56 1.96 -13.34
N SER A 121 0.33 3.25 -13.53
CA SER A 121 1.40 4.23 -13.76
C SER A 121 1.73 5.07 -12.52
N ASP A 122 0.80 5.19 -11.58
CA ASP A 122 0.89 6.01 -10.38
C ASP A 122 1.61 5.30 -9.21
N PRO A 123 2.66 5.90 -8.61
CA PRO A 123 3.28 5.39 -7.38
C PRO A 123 2.31 5.20 -6.21
N LEU A 124 1.32 6.08 -6.03
CA LEU A 124 0.32 5.95 -4.97
C LEU A 124 -0.59 4.74 -5.22
N GLY A 125 -1.02 4.55 -6.47
CA GLY A 125 -1.87 3.43 -6.86
C GLY A 125 -1.17 2.08 -6.71
N LYS A 126 0.11 2.00 -7.08
CA LYS A 126 0.94 0.80 -6.94
C LYS A 126 1.18 0.40 -5.48
N ASP A 127 1.11 1.33 -4.55
CA ASP A 127 1.39 1.07 -3.14
C ASP A 127 0.23 0.36 -2.41
N GLY A 128 -0.89 0.09 -3.10
CA GLY A 128 -2.02 -0.66 -2.56
C GLY A 128 -2.72 0.08 -1.43
N VAL A 129 -3.21 -0.66 -0.44
CA VAL A 129 -3.70 -0.10 0.82
C VAL A 129 -2.50 0.13 1.74
N SER A 130 -1.98 1.36 1.73
CA SER A 130 -0.71 1.73 2.35
C SER A 130 -0.88 2.48 3.67
N CYS A 131 0.26 2.76 4.33
CA CYS A 131 0.36 3.36 5.65
C CYS A 131 -0.50 4.62 5.78
N THR A 132 -0.31 5.59 4.88
CA THR A 132 -1.02 6.86 4.94
C THR A 132 -2.49 6.78 4.57
N THR A 133 -2.96 5.70 3.93
CA THR A 133 -4.41 5.51 3.79
C THR A 133 -5.02 5.33 5.17
N CYS A 134 -4.58 4.30 5.91
CA CYS A 134 -5.18 3.95 7.19
C CYS A 134 -4.84 4.96 8.28
N HIS A 135 -3.59 5.42 8.31
CA HIS A 135 -3.11 6.33 9.36
C HIS A 135 -3.51 7.79 9.15
N GLN A 136 -4.17 8.15 8.05
CA GLN A 136 -4.78 9.49 7.87
C GLN A 136 -6.30 9.44 7.85
N ILE A 137 -6.94 8.33 8.22
CA ILE A 137 -8.40 8.30 8.34
C ILE A 137 -8.82 9.21 9.50
N ASP A 138 -9.70 10.16 9.21
CA ASP A 138 -10.30 11.03 10.22
C ASP A 138 -11.16 10.19 11.17
N PRO A 139 -10.86 10.18 12.48
CA PRO A 139 -11.59 9.38 13.45
C PRO A 139 -13.06 9.84 13.61
N GLN A 140 -13.43 11.06 13.21
CA GLN A 140 -14.77 11.59 13.43
C GLN A 140 -15.87 10.82 12.70
N ASN A 141 -15.60 10.35 11.48
CA ASN A 141 -16.61 9.62 10.70
C ASN A 141 -16.35 8.11 10.61
N LEU A 142 -15.17 7.64 11.03
CA LEU A 142 -14.81 6.23 11.01
C LEU A 142 -15.75 5.40 11.89
N GLY A 143 -16.34 4.34 11.33
CA GLY A 143 -17.30 3.47 12.01
C GLY A 143 -18.77 3.91 11.90
N SER A 144 -19.03 5.12 11.38
CA SER A 144 -20.39 5.55 11.02
C SER A 144 -20.77 5.00 9.64
N GLN A 145 -22.08 4.91 9.34
CA GLN A 145 -22.57 4.49 8.02
C GLN A 145 -22.02 5.35 6.88
N SER A 146 -21.73 6.64 7.14
CA SER A 146 -21.12 7.54 6.16
C SER A 146 -19.71 7.11 5.74
N SER A 147 -19.01 6.31 6.55
CA SER A 147 -17.66 5.82 6.25
C SER A 147 -17.62 4.55 5.40
N TYR A 148 -18.74 3.85 5.25
CA TYR A 148 -18.82 2.57 4.55
C TYR A 148 -18.56 2.75 3.04
N ASN A 149 -18.25 1.66 2.34
CA ASN A 149 -17.95 1.66 0.90
C ASN A 149 -16.86 2.69 0.51
N GLY A 150 -15.85 2.86 1.37
CA GLY A 150 -14.77 3.84 1.19
C GLY A 150 -15.18 5.29 1.40
N GLY A 151 -16.27 5.56 2.13
CA GLY A 151 -16.71 6.92 2.50
C GLY A 151 -15.97 7.52 3.70
N TYR A 152 -14.96 6.83 4.24
CA TYR A 152 -14.10 7.37 5.29
C TYR A 152 -13.42 8.65 4.81
N LYS A 153 -13.29 9.63 5.71
CA LYS A 153 -12.61 10.89 5.38
C LYS A 153 -11.12 10.72 5.60
N ILE A 154 -10.33 11.27 4.68
CA ILE A 154 -8.88 11.40 4.86
C ILE A 154 -8.60 12.80 5.39
N ASP A 155 -7.87 12.87 6.50
CA ASP A 155 -7.35 14.12 7.04
C ASP A 155 -6.32 14.72 6.07
N THR A 156 -6.65 15.92 5.59
CA THR A 156 -5.83 16.68 4.64
C THR A 156 -4.66 17.42 5.30
N THR A 157 -4.62 17.48 6.64
CA THR A 157 -3.52 18.09 7.40
C THR A 157 -2.29 17.19 7.52
N ARG A 158 -2.37 15.95 6.98
CA ARG A 158 -1.29 14.94 6.98
C ARG A 158 -0.87 14.50 8.38
N ILE A 159 -1.75 14.61 9.37
CA ILE A 159 -1.56 14.00 10.68
C ILE A 159 -1.63 12.48 10.52
N ILE A 160 -0.66 11.78 11.13
CA ILE A 160 -0.56 10.33 11.16
C ILE A 160 -1.05 9.84 12.53
N TYR A 161 -2.20 9.17 12.56
CA TYR A 161 -2.77 8.56 13.75
C TYR A 161 -2.21 7.16 13.98
N GLY A 162 -2.04 6.74 15.23
CA GLY A 162 -1.58 5.41 15.59
C GLY A 162 -2.25 4.89 16.86
N PRO A 163 -2.10 3.59 17.17
CA PRO A 163 -2.77 2.98 18.33
C PRO A 163 -2.18 3.40 19.68
N TYR A 164 -1.01 4.05 19.69
CA TYR A 164 -0.31 4.45 20.90
C TYR A 164 -0.46 5.95 21.15
N GLN A 165 -0.77 6.32 22.39
CA GLN A 165 -0.71 7.70 22.84
C GLN A 165 0.76 8.09 23.04
N ASN A 166 1.17 9.23 22.48
CA ASN A 166 2.55 9.74 22.57
C ASN A 166 3.60 8.68 22.18
N PRO A 167 3.58 8.14 20.95
CA PRO A 167 4.72 7.34 20.49
C PRO A 167 5.96 8.21 20.66
N PHE A 168 7.01 7.66 21.31
CA PHE A 168 8.22 8.42 21.62
C PHE A 168 8.60 9.30 20.42
N ALA A 169 8.63 10.62 20.62
CA ALA A 169 9.25 11.50 19.65
C ALA A 169 10.66 10.96 19.44
N HIS A 170 11.05 10.77 18.18
CA HIS A 170 12.34 10.21 17.81
C HIS A 170 13.43 10.63 18.80
N GLN A 171 14.11 9.65 19.40
CA GLN A 171 15.29 9.87 20.24
C GLN A 171 16.50 10.29 19.40
N TRP A 172 16.32 11.18 18.42
CA TRP A 172 17.42 11.98 17.87
C TRP A 172 17.77 13.06 18.88
N SER A 173 18.20 12.64 20.07
CA SER A 173 19.13 13.41 20.88
C SER A 173 20.40 13.51 20.05
N ILE A 174 20.45 14.49 19.15
CA ILE A 174 21.71 15.04 18.69
C ILE A 174 22.37 15.57 19.97
N LEU A 175 23.55 15.03 20.27
CA LEU A 175 24.63 15.58 21.09
C LEU A 175 24.23 16.66 22.12
#